data_AF-A0A950XRZ6-F1
#
_entry.id   AF-A0A950XRZ6-F1
#
_cell.length_a   1.000
_cell.length_b   1.000
_cell.length_c   1.000
_cell.angle_alpha   90.00
_cell.angle_beta   90.00
_cell.angle_gamma   90.00
#
_symmetry.space_group_name_H-M   'P 1'
#
loop_
_entity.id
_entity.type
_entity.pdbx_description
1 polymer ?
#
loop_
_entity_poly.entity_id
_entity_poly.type
_entity_poly.pdbx_seq_one_letter_code
_entity_poly.pdbx_strand_id
1 'polypeptide(L)'
;MRIKTILTRSLIVLPALAAGIALAQNDWPVYGRDPGAQRYSPLTQINPGNVSQLVEAWRYQTRPASETGKAKESKSTPLMVNDVLYFATPYQSLIAVEPETGKKIWSFDHQHAPRTSRGIAYWPGARNAPPTIFFGTEDGFLIGVNARTGKLVPGFAKEGELDLKQGMKGDGLENAPYGLNGAPAIYKNLVFTGSHLQDYGSYGGRGDIRAWDAATGKIIWTFHTVPQPGEPGHETWLDDGWKNRSGANVWSTFSVDPQTGTLLMPIGSPSDDRYGGDRPGANLFGNSLVAVDAMTGKVKWYFQAVHHDLWDYDLPPQPTLVDVIKDGQKIPALIQGSKMGLIFILDRRTGKPIFGLEERPVPKGDVPGEWYSPTQPFPLKPPQLARATWKKDEITRFTPEQGNYCEELFKNAQNDGPYAPVRLTDTVVFPGPDGGFNWGGGSYDPKLGYYFINSHDRGGVQKMVAQVPAKERPKGQISGAGDPSQMPFIRQNVGPITNPATGWPCQSPPWGELFAINVNTAEVAWRIPFGRVESLEKIGVMNTGSYNIGGSVATASGLLFIGATDDQRFHAYESKNGKLLWETKLPANGYANPITYLGKDGKQYVVIVAQETVVAYRLP
;
A
#
# COMPACT_ATOMS: atom_id res chain seq x y z
N MET A 1 1.70 67.55 41.17
CA MET A 1 1.34 67.30 39.76
C MET A 1 2.51 66.55 39.11
N ARG A 2 2.42 65.23 38.92
CA ARG A 2 3.51 64.37 38.44
C ARG A 2 3.31 64.06 36.95
N ILE A 3 4.27 64.45 36.12
CA ILE A 3 4.33 64.13 34.69
C ILE A 3 4.85 62.68 34.55
N LYS A 4 4.06 61.80 33.94
CA LYS A 4 4.45 60.42 33.59
C LYS A 4 4.84 60.37 32.11
N THR A 5 6.10 60.06 31.86
CA THR A 5 6.65 59.75 30.53
C THR A 5 6.21 58.34 30.12
N ILE A 6 5.51 58.21 28.99
CA ILE A 6 5.13 56.92 28.40
C ILE A 6 6.26 56.49 27.45
N LEU A 7 6.94 55.40 27.77
CA LEU A 7 7.89 54.70 26.90
C LEU A 7 7.10 53.70 26.04
N THR A 8 6.93 54.02 24.75
CA THR A 8 6.38 53.10 23.75
C THR A 8 7.48 52.11 23.35
N ARG A 9 7.39 50.85 23.80
CA ARG A 9 8.23 49.76 23.29
C ARG A 9 7.67 49.29 21.95
N SER A 10 8.34 49.64 20.86
CA SER A 10 8.12 49.02 19.55
C SER A 10 8.59 47.56 19.60
N LEU A 11 7.65 46.60 19.59
CA LEU A 11 7.97 45.21 19.28
C LEU A 11 8.28 45.11 17.78
N ILE A 12 9.56 44.91 17.46
CA ILE A 12 9.96 44.41 16.14
C ILE A 12 9.56 42.93 16.09
N VAL A 13 8.43 42.64 15.45
CA VAL A 13 8.05 41.28 15.08
C VAL A 13 8.94 40.89 13.89
N LEU A 14 10.03 40.17 14.15
CA LEU A 14 10.73 39.45 13.09
C LEU A 14 9.78 38.39 12.54
N PRO A 15 9.54 38.33 11.21
CA PRO A 15 8.82 37.21 10.64
C PRO A 15 9.72 35.99 10.79
N ALA A 16 9.27 35.01 11.57
CA ALA A 16 9.84 33.68 11.52
C ALA A 16 9.63 33.18 10.08
N LEU A 17 10.70 33.19 9.28
CA LEU A 17 10.72 32.46 8.01
C LEU A 17 10.49 30.99 8.37
N ALA A 18 9.25 30.55 8.20
CA ALA A 18 8.95 29.15 8.00
C ALA A 18 9.68 28.76 6.71
N ALA A 19 10.89 28.20 6.83
CA ALA A 19 11.52 27.42 5.79
C ALA A 19 10.69 26.14 5.61
N GLY A 20 9.47 26.28 5.09
CA GLY A 20 8.88 25.22 4.32
C GLY A 20 9.81 25.06 3.14
N ILE A 21 10.56 23.97 3.12
CA ILE A 21 11.35 23.60 1.95
C ILE A 21 10.31 23.41 0.85
N ALA A 22 10.12 24.44 0.03
CA ALA A 22 9.55 24.31 -1.29
C ALA A 22 10.59 23.51 -2.08
N LEU A 23 10.63 22.20 -1.85
CA LEU A 23 11.26 21.27 -2.78
C LEU A 23 10.65 21.62 -4.13
N ALA A 24 11.52 21.88 -5.11
CA ALA A 24 11.12 22.42 -6.39
C ALA A 24 9.92 21.61 -6.89
N GLN A 25 8.91 22.29 -7.47
CA GLN A 25 7.70 21.65 -8.03
C GLN A 25 8.01 20.51 -9.03
N ASN A 26 9.27 20.40 -9.42
CA ASN A 26 9.92 19.51 -10.36
C ASN A 26 10.44 18.17 -9.79
N ASP A 27 10.55 18.01 -8.47
CA ASP A 27 11.11 16.82 -7.80
C ASP A 27 10.02 15.80 -7.39
N TRP A 28 10.45 14.61 -6.93
CA TRP A 28 9.59 13.58 -6.32
C TRP A 28 10.16 13.13 -4.96
N PRO A 29 10.03 13.95 -3.90
CA PRO A 29 10.89 13.81 -2.73
C PRO A 29 10.41 12.83 -1.66
N VAL A 30 9.18 12.37 -1.76
CA VAL A 30 8.59 11.36 -0.87
C VAL A 30 7.79 10.37 -1.71
N TYR A 31 7.51 9.19 -1.15
CA TYR A 31 6.84 8.09 -1.86
C TYR A 31 5.59 8.52 -2.65
N GLY A 32 4.73 9.35 -2.02
CA GLY A 32 3.51 9.89 -2.62
C GLY A 32 3.65 11.21 -3.37
N ARG A 33 4.87 11.65 -3.72
CA ARG A 33 5.28 13.00 -4.18
C ARG A 33 5.15 14.10 -3.13
N ASP A 34 4.04 14.12 -2.41
CA ASP A 34 3.79 15.00 -1.27
C ASP A 34 3.38 14.18 -0.02
N PRO A 35 3.48 14.75 1.19
CA PRO A 35 3.16 14.02 2.43
C PRO A 35 1.70 13.52 2.50
N GLY A 36 0.79 14.15 1.76
CA GLY A 36 -0.61 13.75 1.65
C GLY A 36 -0.89 12.75 0.52
N ALA A 37 0.14 12.26 -0.18
CA ALA A 37 0.04 11.17 -1.15
C ALA A 37 -0.91 11.42 -2.32
N GLN A 38 -0.95 12.64 -2.87
CA GLN A 38 -1.76 12.90 -4.06
C GLN A 38 -1.18 12.25 -5.31
N ARG A 39 0.15 12.02 -5.35
CA ARG A 39 0.86 11.52 -6.53
C ARG A 39 0.50 12.33 -7.78
N TYR A 40 0.42 13.64 -7.59
CA TYR A 40 0.10 14.61 -8.62
C TYR A 40 1.32 15.45 -8.94
N SER A 41 1.76 15.40 -10.19
CA SER A 41 2.85 16.24 -10.68
C SER A 41 2.29 17.51 -11.33
N PRO A 42 2.82 18.70 -11.01
CA PRO A 42 2.45 19.94 -11.67
C PRO A 42 3.07 20.08 -13.06
N LEU A 43 3.92 19.15 -13.48
CA LEU A 43 4.61 19.21 -14.78
C LEU A 43 3.65 19.01 -15.94
N THR A 44 3.88 19.76 -17.02
CA THR A 44 3.00 19.78 -18.20
C THR A 44 3.72 19.61 -19.53
N GLN A 45 5.03 19.36 -19.53
CA GLN A 45 5.80 19.28 -20.78
C GLN A 45 5.35 18.06 -21.61
N ILE A 46 5.17 16.92 -20.96
CA ILE A 46 4.49 15.75 -21.53
C ILE A 46 2.98 15.93 -21.32
N ASN A 47 2.21 15.89 -22.40
CA ASN A 47 0.77 16.17 -22.41
C ASN A 47 0.04 15.32 -23.46
N PRO A 48 -1.30 15.31 -23.49
CA PRO A 48 -2.07 14.49 -24.43
C PRO A 48 -1.72 14.67 -25.91
N GLY A 49 -1.22 15.85 -26.30
CA GLY A 49 -0.86 16.15 -27.69
C GLY A 49 0.51 15.62 -28.14
N ASN A 50 1.39 15.25 -27.21
CA ASN A 50 2.76 14.82 -27.53
C ASN A 50 3.21 13.52 -26.85
N VAL A 51 2.42 12.95 -25.93
CA VAL A 51 2.79 11.72 -25.19
C VAL A 51 3.08 10.52 -26.09
N SER A 52 2.48 10.47 -27.28
CA SER A 52 2.75 9.42 -28.27
C SER A 52 4.19 9.43 -28.82
N GLN A 53 4.94 10.52 -28.58
CA GLN A 53 6.33 10.70 -29.05
C GLN A 53 7.36 10.27 -28.00
N LEU A 54 6.95 9.77 -26.82
CA LEU A 54 7.89 9.37 -25.79
C LEU A 54 8.85 8.30 -26.31
N VAL A 55 10.13 8.51 -26.01
CA VAL A 55 11.22 7.58 -26.28
C VAL A 55 11.87 7.16 -24.97
N GLU A 56 12.46 5.96 -24.96
CA GLU A 56 13.30 5.56 -23.84
C GLU A 56 14.52 6.48 -23.77
N ALA A 57 14.72 7.11 -22.62
CA ALA A 57 15.84 8.00 -22.35
C ALA A 57 17.07 7.21 -21.91
N TRP A 58 16.85 6.28 -20.98
CA TRP A 58 17.87 5.41 -20.40
C TRP A 58 17.20 4.24 -19.67
N ARG A 59 18.01 3.21 -19.39
CA ARG A 59 17.66 2.09 -18.52
C ARG A 59 18.82 1.73 -17.59
N TYR A 60 18.49 1.24 -16.40
CA TYR A 60 19.45 0.76 -15.40
C TYR A 60 19.14 -0.68 -14.99
N GLN A 61 20.13 -1.56 -15.09
CA GLN A 61 19.99 -2.94 -14.61
C GLN A 61 20.42 -3.06 -13.16
N THR A 62 19.50 -3.48 -12.30
CA THR A 62 19.73 -3.61 -10.86
C THR A 62 20.33 -4.96 -10.47
N ARG A 63 20.18 -5.98 -11.32
CA ARG A 63 20.72 -7.32 -11.09
C ARG A 63 22.26 -7.32 -11.18
N PRO A 64 22.97 -7.69 -10.10
CA PRO A 64 24.41 -7.88 -10.16
C PRO A 64 24.79 -9.02 -11.10
N ALA A 65 25.92 -8.91 -11.79
CA ALA A 65 26.40 -9.96 -12.70
C ALA A 65 26.67 -11.31 -11.99
N SER A 66 26.91 -11.29 -10.68
CA SER A 66 27.09 -12.48 -9.84
C SER A 66 25.79 -13.24 -9.55
N GLU A 67 24.63 -12.62 -9.76
CA GLU A 67 23.35 -13.23 -9.40
C GLU A 67 22.90 -14.26 -10.45
N THR A 68 22.82 -15.52 -10.03
CA THR A 68 22.30 -16.64 -10.84
C THR A 68 20.87 -16.99 -10.43
N GLY A 69 20.07 -17.56 -11.34
CA GLY A 69 18.69 -17.98 -11.07
C GLY A 69 17.60 -17.04 -11.61
N LYS A 70 16.38 -17.17 -11.06
CA LYS A 70 15.22 -16.39 -11.52
C LYS A 70 15.38 -14.90 -11.14
N ALA A 71 14.91 -14.03 -12.03
CA ALA A 71 14.81 -12.59 -11.75
C ALA A 71 13.99 -12.36 -10.48
N LYS A 72 14.42 -11.41 -9.65
CA LYS A 72 13.69 -11.04 -8.43
C LYS A 72 12.74 -9.90 -8.73
N GLU A 73 11.55 -9.99 -8.17
CA GLU A 73 10.54 -8.94 -8.29
C GLU A 73 10.95 -7.72 -7.46
N SER A 74 10.70 -6.53 -7.99
CA SER A 74 10.86 -5.26 -7.28
C SER A 74 9.57 -4.46 -7.34
N LYS A 75 9.22 -3.87 -6.21
CA LYS A 75 8.10 -2.94 -6.03
C LYS A 75 8.59 -1.54 -5.65
N SER A 76 9.90 -1.31 -5.71
CA SER A 76 10.54 -0.09 -5.23
C SER A 76 10.11 1.11 -6.07
N THR A 77 9.43 2.05 -5.43
CA THR A 77 9.15 3.38 -6.00
C THR A 77 10.38 4.27 -5.81
N PRO A 78 11.00 4.79 -6.89
CA PRO A 78 12.15 5.67 -6.78
C PRO A 78 11.81 7.02 -6.12
N LEU A 79 12.82 7.71 -5.59
CA LEU A 79 12.72 9.12 -5.19
C LEU A 79 13.67 9.98 -6.01
N MET A 80 13.20 11.14 -6.45
CA MET A 80 14.02 12.18 -7.06
C MET A 80 14.10 13.37 -6.10
N VAL A 81 15.32 13.64 -5.61
CA VAL A 81 15.60 14.70 -4.64
C VAL A 81 16.91 15.37 -4.98
N ASN A 82 16.91 16.70 -5.10
CA ASN A 82 18.13 17.50 -5.28
C ASN A 82 19.02 16.94 -6.41
N ASP A 83 18.40 16.66 -7.56
CA ASP A 83 19.06 16.21 -8.79
C ASP A 83 19.68 14.81 -8.73
N VAL A 84 19.21 13.96 -7.84
CA VAL A 84 19.64 12.57 -7.73
C VAL A 84 18.42 11.67 -7.64
N LEU A 85 18.44 10.59 -8.43
CA LEU A 85 17.42 9.55 -8.40
C LEU A 85 17.91 8.38 -7.54
N TYR A 86 17.13 8.02 -6.53
CA TYR A 86 17.44 6.97 -5.56
C TYR A 86 16.42 5.83 -5.64
N PHE A 87 16.87 4.57 -5.53
CA PHE A 87 15.98 3.41 -5.44
C PHE A 87 16.66 2.22 -4.76
N ALA A 88 15.87 1.44 -4.01
CA ALA A 88 16.32 0.17 -3.43
C ALA A 88 16.11 -0.98 -4.42
N THR A 89 16.95 -2.02 -4.33
CA THR A 89 16.91 -3.17 -5.24
C THR A 89 16.57 -4.47 -4.50
N PRO A 90 16.03 -5.49 -5.20
CA PRO A 90 15.87 -6.84 -4.62
C PRO A 90 17.18 -7.57 -4.36
N TYR A 91 18.31 -6.93 -4.63
CA TYR A 91 19.66 -7.47 -4.52
C TYR A 91 20.46 -6.82 -3.39
N GLN A 92 19.76 -6.38 -2.33
CA GLN A 92 20.35 -5.84 -1.11
C GLN A 92 21.19 -4.57 -1.34
N SER A 93 20.77 -3.73 -2.29
CA SER A 93 21.45 -2.47 -2.61
C SER A 93 20.51 -1.27 -2.57
N LEU A 94 21.04 -0.13 -2.14
CA LEU A 94 20.50 1.20 -2.41
C LEU A 94 21.36 1.88 -3.48
N ILE A 95 20.75 2.39 -4.54
CA ILE A 95 21.46 2.95 -5.69
C ILE A 95 21.06 4.41 -5.87
N ALA A 96 22.06 5.25 -6.16
CA ALA A 96 21.90 6.62 -6.61
C ALA A 96 22.40 6.76 -8.05
N VAL A 97 21.59 7.37 -8.92
CA VAL A 97 21.93 7.63 -10.31
C VAL A 97 21.67 9.09 -10.70
N GLU A 98 22.36 9.55 -11.74
CA GLU A 98 22.05 10.78 -12.47
C GLU A 98 20.65 10.62 -13.11
N PRO A 99 19.68 11.51 -12.84
CA PRO A 99 18.32 11.37 -13.35
C PRO A 99 18.23 11.41 -14.88
N GLU A 100 19.09 12.17 -15.56
CA GLU A 100 18.99 12.37 -17.00
C GLU A 100 19.59 11.23 -17.82
N THR A 101 20.52 10.47 -17.23
CA THR A 101 21.36 9.48 -17.94
C THR A 101 21.27 8.06 -17.36
N GLY A 102 20.78 7.91 -16.12
CA GLY A 102 20.82 6.65 -15.39
C GLY A 102 22.23 6.24 -14.94
N LYS A 103 23.24 7.11 -15.10
CA LYS A 103 24.61 6.79 -14.71
C LYS A 103 24.73 6.71 -13.19
N LYS A 104 25.32 5.63 -12.68
CA LYS A 104 25.54 5.43 -11.25
C LYS A 104 26.42 6.52 -10.65
N ILE A 105 25.95 7.14 -9.58
CA ILE A 105 26.70 8.07 -8.73
C ILE A 105 27.38 7.26 -7.61
N TRP A 106 26.59 6.49 -6.86
CA TRP A 106 27.07 5.57 -5.82
C TRP A 106 26.10 4.40 -5.65
N SER A 107 26.59 3.33 -5.01
CA SER A 107 25.78 2.21 -4.53
C SER A 107 26.18 1.88 -3.10
N PHE A 108 25.21 1.50 -2.28
CA PHE A 108 25.39 0.96 -0.94
C PHE A 108 24.83 -0.45 -0.91
N ASP A 109 25.65 -1.43 -0.56
CA ASP A 109 25.25 -2.84 -0.45
C ASP A 109 25.18 -3.25 1.03
N HIS A 110 24.22 -4.10 1.39
CA HIS A 110 24.04 -4.61 2.76
C HIS A 110 23.90 -6.13 2.80
N GLN A 111 23.95 -6.72 3.99
CA GLN A 111 23.90 -8.18 4.19
C GLN A 111 22.60 -8.67 4.86
N HIS A 112 21.65 -7.77 5.13
CA HIS A 112 20.32 -8.09 5.67
C HIS A 112 19.46 -8.92 4.73
N ALA A 113 18.45 -9.62 5.28
CA ALA A 113 17.60 -10.55 4.54
C ALA A 113 17.08 -9.99 3.18
N PRO A 114 17.15 -10.78 2.09
CA PRO A 114 16.90 -10.30 0.74
C PRO A 114 15.40 -10.15 0.46
N ARG A 115 14.90 -8.91 0.50
CA ARG A 115 13.61 -8.49 -0.04
C ARG A 115 13.66 -6.98 -0.28
N THR A 116 13.18 -6.49 -1.43
CA THR A 116 13.14 -5.04 -1.66
C THR A 116 12.05 -4.40 -0.83
N SER A 117 12.37 -3.26 -0.22
CA SER A 117 11.32 -2.34 0.23
C SER A 117 10.53 -1.80 -0.97
N ARG A 118 9.24 -1.55 -0.78
CA ARG A 118 8.35 -0.87 -1.75
C ARG A 118 8.74 0.58 -1.99
N GLY A 119 9.54 1.16 -1.11
CA GLY A 119 10.09 2.49 -1.30
C GLY A 119 11.07 2.87 -0.20
N ILE A 120 11.58 4.08 -0.34
CA ILE A 120 12.57 4.69 0.54
C ILE A 120 12.01 6.02 1.04
N ALA A 121 12.66 6.60 2.05
CA ALA A 121 12.32 7.92 2.57
C ALA A 121 13.54 8.83 2.55
N TYR A 122 13.34 10.10 2.24
CA TYR A 122 14.38 11.12 2.33
C TYR A 122 14.13 12.04 3.52
N TRP A 123 15.15 12.22 4.35
CA TRP A 123 15.19 13.24 5.38
C TRP A 123 16.28 14.27 5.03
N PRO A 124 15.99 15.59 5.03
CA PRO A 124 16.93 16.61 4.58
C PRO A 124 18.14 16.81 5.50
N GLY A 125 18.15 16.19 6.68
CA GLY A 125 19.21 16.37 7.67
C GLY A 125 18.91 17.50 8.65
N ALA A 126 19.85 17.68 9.57
CA ALA A 126 19.87 18.76 10.56
C ALA A 126 21.30 19.31 10.70
N ARG A 127 21.52 20.34 11.52
CA ARG A 127 22.84 20.97 11.69
C ARG A 127 23.99 19.97 11.95
N ASN A 128 23.71 18.91 12.71
CA ASN A 128 24.70 17.90 13.11
C ASN A 128 24.41 16.51 12.54
N ALA A 129 23.56 16.41 11.50
CA ALA A 129 23.20 15.14 10.90
C ALA A 129 23.03 15.31 9.38
N PRO A 130 23.66 14.47 8.55
CA PRO A 130 23.60 14.63 7.11
C PRO A 130 22.18 14.37 6.57
N PRO A 131 21.89 14.78 5.34
CA PRO A 131 20.71 14.29 4.63
C PRO A 131 20.79 12.77 4.47
N THR A 132 19.68 12.09 4.74
CA THR A 132 19.64 10.63 4.89
C THR A 132 18.55 10.02 4.03
N ILE A 133 18.89 8.93 3.34
CA ILE A 133 17.94 8.00 2.76
C ILE A 133 17.70 6.87 3.77
N PHE A 134 16.43 6.66 4.13
CA PHE A 134 15.99 5.58 5.00
C PHE A 134 15.26 4.49 4.21
N PHE A 135 15.56 3.24 4.53
CA PHE A 135 14.83 2.09 3.98
C PHE A 135 14.88 0.91 4.96
N GLY A 136 13.89 0.02 4.86
CA GLY A 136 13.76 -1.13 5.74
C GLY A 136 14.29 -2.43 5.14
N THR A 137 14.51 -3.42 6.00
CA THR A 137 14.94 -4.78 5.64
C THR A 137 13.95 -5.83 6.17
N GLU A 138 13.96 -7.03 5.58
CA GLU A 138 13.03 -8.10 5.95
C GLU A 138 13.33 -8.78 7.29
N ASP A 139 14.54 -8.59 7.81
CA ASP A 139 14.96 -9.06 9.14
C ASP A 139 14.78 -8.03 10.26
N GLY A 140 14.23 -6.86 9.95
CA GLY A 140 13.71 -5.91 10.93
C GLY A 140 14.65 -4.76 11.27
N PHE A 141 15.43 -4.28 10.30
CA PHE A 141 16.27 -3.09 10.46
C PHE A 141 15.75 -1.92 9.64
N LEU A 142 15.95 -0.71 10.17
CA LEU A 142 15.89 0.54 9.42
C LEU A 142 17.32 1.03 9.18
N ILE A 143 17.71 1.17 7.92
CA ILE A 143 19.06 1.59 7.52
C ILE A 143 19.01 3.07 7.13
N GLY A 144 19.93 3.87 7.69
CA GLY A 144 20.16 5.26 7.34
C GLY A 144 21.44 5.43 6.54
N VAL A 145 21.32 5.81 5.26
CA VAL A 145 22.45 6.07 4.35
C VAL A 145 22.54 7.55 4.03
N ASN A 146 23.73 8.14 4.14
CA ASN A 146 23.98 9.51 3.76
C ASN A 146 23.73 9.71 2.25
N ALA A 147 22.76 10.55 1.92
CA ALA A 147 22.29 10.75 0.56
C ALA A 147 23.39 11.29 -0.40
N ARG A 148 24.41 11.95 0.14
CA ARG A 148 25.53 12.53 -0.64
C ARG A 148 26.64 11.52 -0.90
N THR A 149 26.90 10.61 0.03
CA THR A 149 28.12 9.78 -0.01
C THR A 149 27.85 8.29 -0.22
N GLY A 150 26.61 7.83 -0.04
CA GLY A 150 26.28 6.40 -0.11
C GLY A 150 26.84 5.57 1.04
N LYS A 151 27.23 6.21 2.14
CA LYS A 151 27.73 5.52 3.35
C LYS A 151 26.70 5.57 4.46
N LEU A 152 26.73 4.58 5.36
CA LEU A 152 25.95 4.62 6.60
C LEU A 152 26.16 5.94 7.35
N VAL A 153 25.11 6.45 7.98
CA VAL A 153 25.15 7.69 8.77
C VAL A 153 25.74 7.42 10.15
N PRO A 154 26.93 7.95 10.47
CA PRO A 154 27.51 7.77 11.80
C PRO A 154 26.63 8.41 12.87
N GLY A 155 26.51 7.75 14.02
CA GLY A 155 25.71 8.24 15.16
C GLY A 155 24.18 8.10 15.04
N PHE A 156 23.65 7.65 13.90
CA PHE A 156 22.25 7.19 13.83
C PHE A 156 22.17 5.76 14.37
N ALA A 157 21.46 5.54 15.48
CA ALA A 157 21.33 4.24 16.14
C ALA A 157 22.69 3.54 16.33
N LYS A 158 22.87 2.33 15.78
CA LYS A 158 24.15 1.61 15.79
C LYS A 158 24.88 1.86 14.47
N GLU A 159 25.52 3.01 14.36
CA GLU A 159 26.33 3.43 13.20
C GLU A 159 25.61 3.31 11.83
N GLY A 160 24.35 3.75 11.79
CA GLY A 160 23.52 3.78 10.59
C GLY A 160 22.44 2.71 10.56
N GLU A 161 22.45 1.76 11.49
CA GLU A 161 21.50 0.64 11.53
C GLU A 161 20.68 0.68 12.83
N LEU A 162 19.36 0.73 12.67
CA LEU A 162 18.40 0.68 13.77
C LEU A 162 17.66 -0.66 13.78
N ASP A 163 17.87 -1.43 14.84
CA ASP A 163 17.10 -2.64 15.13
C ASP A 163 15.68 -2.27 15.57
N LEU A 164 14.69 -2.59 14.72
CA LEU A 164 13.28 -2.29 15.00
C LEU A 164 12.65 -3.26 16.01
N LYS A 165 13.37 -4.30 16.43
CA LYS A 165 12.92 -5.30 17.41
C LYS A 165 13.22 -4.91 18.85
N GLN A 166 13.80 -3.72 19.10
CA GLN A 166 14.21 -3.27 20.43
C GLN A 166 13.09 -3.33 21.49
N GLY A 167 11.83 -3.14 21.11
CA GLY A 167 10.66 -3.22 22.01
C GLY A 167 10.07 -4.63 22.22
N MET A 168 10.65 -5.66 21.58
CA MET A 168 10.20 -7.06 21.71
C MET A 168 11.20 -7.92 22.52
N LYS A 169 12.32 -7.33 22.94
CA LYS A 169 13.35 -8.00 23.73
C LYS A 169 12.90 -8.13 25.18
N GLY A 170 12.89 -9.35 25.70
CA GLY A 170 12.43 -9.72 27.04
C GLY A 170 11.04 -10.38 27.06
N ASP A 171 10.29 -10.30 25.95
CA ASP A 171 8.92 -10.85 25.85
C ASP A 171 8.90 -12.24 25.20
N GLY A 172 10.06 -12.83 24.88
CA GLY A 172 10.17 -14.11 24.19
C GLY A 172 9.85 -14.05 22.69
N LEU A 173 9.76 -12.83 22.14
CA LEU A 173 9.39 -12.54 20.75
C LEU A 173 10.59 -12.10 19.89
N GLU A 174 11.82 -12.24 20.39
CA GLU A 174 13.04 -11.74 19.75
C GLU A 174 13.31 -12.38 18.38
N ASN A 175 12.86 -13.63 18.22
CA ASN A 175 13.02 -14.41 16.99
C ASN A 175 11.76 -14.40 16.11
N ALA A 176 10.74 -13.61 16.48
CA ALA A 176 9.53 -13.54 15.68
C ALA A 176 9.81 -12.92 14.29
N PRO A 177 9.10 -13.37 13.23
CA PRO A 177 9.14 -12.72 11.94
C PRO A 177 8.82 -11.23 12.06
N TYR A 178 9.70 -10.38 11.54
CA TYR A 178 9.52 -8.94 11.56
C TYR A 178 10.41 -8.30 10.50
N GLY A 179 9.80 -7.64 9.52
CA GLY A 179 10.47 -6.89 8.48
C GLY A 179 9.93 -5.47 8.34
N LEU A 180 10.51 -4.69 7.43
CA LEU A 180 10.01 -3.38 7.03
C LEU A 180 10.09 -3.26 5.51
N ASN A 181 8.99 -3.61 4.83
CA ASN A 181 8.88 -3.53 3.37
C ASN A 181 8.16 -2.26 2.89
N GLY A 182 7.56 -1.51 3.81
CA GLY A 182 6.91 -0.25 3.52
C GLY A 182 7.92 0.90 3.42
N ALA A 183 7.60 1.93 2.65
CA ALA A 183 8.38 3.16 2.72
C ALA A 183 8.19 3.82 4.10
N PRO A 184 9.26 4.16 4.84
CA PRO A 184 9.13 4.98 6.03
C PRO A 184 8.50 6.35 5.69
N ALA A 185 7.84 6.98 6.65
CA ALA A 185 7.35 8.34 6.49
C ALA A 185 8.15 9.33 7.34
N ILE A 186 8.32 10.55 6.84
CA ILE A 186 9.07 11.60 7.52
C ILE A 186 8.15 12.76 7.87
N TYR A 187 8.23 13.24 9.10
CA TYR A 187 7.65 14.53 9.50
C TYR A 187 8.61 15.27 10.41
N LYS A 188 9.09 16.44 9.96
CA LYS A 188 10.13 17.21 10.66
C LYS A 188 11.38 16.33 10.90
N ASN A 189 11.71 16.07 12.16
CA ASN A 189 12.85 15.24 12.57
C ASN A 189 12.40 13.85 13.03
N LEU A 190 11.21 13.39 12.66
CA LEU A 190 10.71 12.07 12.98
C LEU A 190 10.70 11.19 11.74
N VAL A 191 11.14 9.94 11.92
CA VAL A 191 10.89 8.84 10.99
C VAL A 191 9.88 7.88 11.60
N PHE A 192 8.83 7.56 10.86
CA PHE A 192 7.79 6.62 11.28
C PHE A 192 7.98 5.28 10.56
N THR A 193 7.92 4.21 11.32
CA THR A 193 8.02 2.84 10.81
C THR A 193 6.81 2.03 11.22
N GLY A 194 6.27 1.27 10.28
CA GLY A 194 5.40 0.14 10.58
C GLY A 194 6.22 -1.14 10.59
N SER A 195 5.63 -2.22 10.08
CA SER A 195 6.29 -3.52 9.99
C SER A 195 5.59 -4.42 8.97
N HIS A 196 6.30 -5.44 8.50
CA HIS A 196 5.76 -6.59 7.82
C HIS A 196 5.88 -7.78 8.78
N LEU A 197 4.74 -8.39 9.11
CA LEU A 197 4.63 -9.49 10.06
C LEU A 197 4.09 -10.74 9.36
N GLN A 198 3.91 -11.81 10.12
CA GLN A 198 3.26 -13.02 9.59
C GLN A 198 1.76 -12.79 9.33
N ASP A 199 1.26 -13.35 8.24
CA ASP A 199 -0.20 -13.46 8.01
C ASP A 199 -0.75 -14.71 8.71
N TYR A 200 0.09 -15.74 8.86
CA TYR A 200 -0.25 -17.05 9.41
C TYR A 200 0.29 -17.24 10.82
N GLY A 201 -0.58 -17.76 11.69
CA GLY A 201 -0.25 -17.98 13.09
C GLY A 201 -0.48 -16.73 13.93
N SER A 202 -1.27 -16.92 14.98
CA SER A 202 -1.80 -15.89 15.85
C SER A 202 -0.77 -15.07 16.63
N TYR A 203 0.31 -15.71 17.07
CA TYR A 203 1.23 -15.13 18.04
C TYR A 203 2.60 -14.81 17.42
N GLY A 204 3.14 -13.63 17.69
CA GLY A 204 4.38 -13.20 17.05
C GLY A 204 4.79 -11.76 17.34
N GLY A 205 5.52 -11.18 16.41
CA GLY A 205 6.04 -9.82 16.54
C GLY A 205 4.90 -8.81 16.66
N ARG A 206 5.08 -7.76 17.47
CA ARG A 206 4.05 -6.73 17.65
C ARG A 206 4.03 -5.76 16.47
N GLY A 207 2.84 -5.49 15.94
CA GLY A 207 2.61 -4.54 14.83
C GLY A 207 2.74 -3.06 15.18
N ASP A 208 3.27 -2.74 16.36
CA ASP A 208 3.33 -1.39 16.92
C ASP A 208 3.96 -0.40 15.95
N ILE A 209 3.38 0.78 15.89
CA ILE A 209 3.89 1.89 15.09
C ILE A 209 4.76 2.75 15.97
N ARG A 210 5.95 3.10 15.48
CA ARG A 210 6.94 3.85 16.26
C ARG A 210 7.39 5.09 15.51
N ALA A 211 7.61 6.16 16.27
CA ALA A 211 8.35 7.33 15.82
C ALA A 211 9.75 7.32 16.41
N TRP A 212 10.73 7.57 15.55
CA TRP A 212 12.13 7.66 15.93
C TRP A 212 12.66 9.05 15.57
N ASP A 213 13.57 9.56 16.38
CA ASP A 213 14.35 10.73 16.05
C ASP A 213 15.24 10.41 14.83
N ALA A 214 15.04 11.13 13.73
CA ALA A 214 15.71 10.86 12.46
C ALA A 214 17.22 11.11 12.50
N ALA A 215 17.72 11.90 13.46
CA ALA A 215 19.16 12.15 13.61
C ALA A 215 19.87 11.05 14.40
N THR A 216 19.20 10.51 15.43
CA THR A 216 19.84 9.64 16.43
C THR A 216 19.29 8.22 16.47
N GLY A 217 18.13 7.96 15.87
CA GLY A 217 17.45 6.66 15.94
C GLY A 217 16.79 6.36 17.29
N LYS A 218 16.73 7.34 18.21
CA LYS A 218 16.08 7.15 19.51
C LYS A 218 14.57 7.11 19.35
N ILE A 219 13.91 6.21 20.07
CA ILE A 219 12.46 6.15 20.11
C ILE A 219 11.88 7.41 20.77
N ILE A 220 10.85 7.99 20.15
CA ILE A 220 10.14 9.17 20.66
C ILE A 220 8.79 8.75 21.25
N TRP A 221 8.04 7.90 20.54
CA TRP A 221 6.82 7.30 21.03
C TRP A 221 6.55 5.96 20.33
N THR A 222 5.76 5.12 21.01
CA THR A 222 5.19 3.87 20.48
C THR A 222 3.67 3.98 20.54
N PHE A 223 2.99 3.54 19.48
CA PHE A 223 1.56 3.33 19.45
C PHE A 223 1.29 1.83 19.37
N HIS A 224 0.64 1.27 20.40
CA HIS A 224 0.23 -0.13 20.40
C HIS A 224 -0.99 -0.31 19.50
N THR A 225 -0.82 -1.04 18.40
CA THR A 225 -1.91 -1.29 17.44
C THR A 225 -2.87 -2.36 17.93
N VAL A 226 -2.37 -3.28 18.76
CA VAL A 226 -3.16 -4.15 19.65
C VAL A 226 -3.11 -3.51 21.06
N PRO A 227 -4.19 -2.83 21.49
CA PRO A 227 -4.21 -2.07 22.73
C PRO A 227 -4.01 -2.94 23.96
N GLN A 228 -3.17 -2.46 24.87
CA GLN A 228 -2.87 -3.08 26.16
C GLN A 228 -3.97 -2.78 27.19
N PRO A 229 -4.07 -3.53 28.30
CA PRO A 229 -5.03 -3.23 29.36
C PRO A 229 -4.97 -1.77 29.83
N GLY A 230 -6.11 -1.08 29.76
CA GLY A 230 -6.24 0.34 30.08
C GLY A 230 -6.10 1.30 28.89
N GLU A 231 -5.75 0.80 27.71
CA GLU A 231 -5.72 1.59 26.48
C GLU A 231 -7.06 1.52 25.73
N PRO A 232 -7.47 2.59 25.01
CA PRO A 232 -8.71 2.58 24.22
C PRO A 232 -8.70 1.49 23.14
N GLY A 233 -9.81 0.75 23.01
CA GLY A 233 -9.96 -0.34 22.04
C GLY A 233 -9.62 -1.71 22.62
N HIS A 234 -8.98 -1.78 23.79
CA HIS A 234 -8.67 -3.04 24.47
C HIS A 234 -9.93 -3.86 24.76
N GLU A 235 -11.03 -3.19 25.11
CA GLU A 235 -12.34 -3.81 25.38
C GLU A 235 -12.93 -4.59 24.20
N THR A 236 -12.39 -4.38 22.99
CA THR A 236 -12.81 -5.08 21.77
C THR A 236 -12.05 -6.38 21.51
N TRP A 237 -11.05 -6.70 22.34
CA TRP A 237 -10.37 -7.99 22.37
C TRP A 237 -10.92 -8.77 23.55
N LEU A 238 -11.86 -9.65 23.26
CA LEU A 238 -12.46 -10.48 24.29
C LEU A 238 -11.45 -11.56 24.72
N ASP A 239 -11.63 -12.04 25.95
CA ASP A 239 -10.75 -13.00 26.59
C ASP A 239 -9.28 -12.54 26.54
N ASP A 240 -8.36 -13.43 26.17
CA ASP A 240 -6.93 -13.16 26.06
C ASP A 240 -6.49 -12.93 24.60
N GLY A 241 -7.41 -12.63 23.69
CA GLY A 241 -7.14 -12.53 22.24
C GLY A 241 -6.06 -11.51 21.85
N TRP A 242 -5.81 -10.52 22.69
CA TRP A 242 -4.79 -9.48 22.51
C TRP A 242 -3.36 -9.94 22.87
N LYS A 243 -3.20 -10.95 23.73
CA LYS A 243 -1.88 -11.31 24.29
C LYS A 243 -0.97 -11.87 23.20
N ASN A 244 0.23 -11.28 23.08
CA ASN A 244 1.27 -11.69 22.12
C ASN A 244 0.80 -11.79 20.66
N ARG A 245 -0.26 -11.05 20.31
CA ARG A 245 -0.89 -11.06 19.00
C ARG A 245 0.02 -10.42 17.94
N SER A 246 0.16 -11.10 16.81
CA SER A 246 0.81 -10.54 15.61
C SER A 246 -0.21 -9.87 14.67
N GLY A 247 0.29 -9.29 13.59
CA GLY A 247 -0.52 -8.52 12.64
C GLY A 247 -0.84 -7.14 13.20
N ALA A 248 -1.99 -6.59 12.78
CA ALA A 248 -2.42 -5.22 13.09
C ALA A 248 -1.29 -4.20 12.85
N ASN A 249 -0.56 -4.37 11.76
CA ASN A 249 0.62 -3.59 11.40
C ASN A 249 0.36 -2.69 10.20
N VAL A 250 1.27 -1.74 9.96
CA VAL A 250 1.32 -0.97 8.71
C VAL A 250 2.46 -1.51 7.85
N TRP A 251 2.15 -2.43 6.94
CA TRP A 251 3.14 -3.01 6.01
C TRP A 251 3.32 -2.23 4.71
N SER A 252 2.39 -1.30 4.42
CA SER A 252 2.38 -0.47 3.22
C SER A 252 3.08 0.88 3.45
N THR A 253 2.37 2.00 3.61
CA THR A 253 2.96 3.33 3.77
C THR A 253 1.98 4.27 4.47
N PHE A 254 2.50 5.18 5.30
CA PHE A 254 1.74 6.22 5.99
C PHE A 254 1.49 7.45 5.13
N SER A 255 0.55 8.30 5.57
CA SER A 255 0.47 9.69 5.11
C SER A 255 0.56 10.66 6.27
N VAL A 256 0.98 11.89 5.98
CA VAL A 256 1.08 12.96 6.97
C VAL A 256 0.30 14.16 6.46
N ASP A 257 -0.61 14.69 7.28
CA ASP A 257 -1.12 16.04 7.09
C ASP A 257 -0.17 17.03 7.78
N PRO A 258 0.68 17.75 7.01
CA PRO A 258 1.65 18.65 7.60
C PRO A 258 1.00 19.88 8.23
N GLN A 259 -0.21 20.26 7.80
CA GLN A 259 -0.91 21.45 8.31
C GLN A 259 -1.39 21.24 9.74
N THR A 260 -1.86 20.03 10.05
CA THR A 260 -2.39 19.68 11.38
C THR A 260 -1.42 18.85 12.22
N GLY A 261 -0.26 18.49 11.67
CA GLY A 261 0.70 17.57 12.29
C GLY A 261 0.06 16.23 12.61
N THR A 262 -0.70 15.66 11.68
CA THR A 262 -1.41 14.38 11.87
C THR A 262 -0.72 13.29 11.05
N LEU A 263 -0.37 12.18 11.68
CA LEU A 263 0.03 10.95 11.01
C LEU A 263 -1.20 10.07 10.79
N LEU A 264 -1.38 9.58 9.57
CA LEU A 264 -2.45 8.68 9.15
C LEU A 264 -1.87 7.28 8.97
N MET A 265 -2.40 6.33 9.74
CA MET A 265 -1.89 4.98 9.91
C MET A 265 -2.92 3.98 9.39
N PRO A 266 -2.77 3.44 8.17
CA PRO A 266 -3.67 2.44 7.62
C PRO A 266 -3.30 1.05 8.14
N ILE A 267 -3.87 0.65 9.27
CA ILE A 267 -3.54 -0.60 9.97
C ILE A 267 -4.21 -1.79 9.29
N GLY A 268 -3.44 -2.85 9.07
CA GLY A 268 -3.91 -4.12 8.51
C GLY A 268 -4.64 -5.01 9.50
N SER A 269 -4.92 -6.24 9.08
CA SER A 269 -5.64 -7.26 9.84
C SER A 269 -4.79 -7.85 10.97
N PRO A 270 -5.41 -8.26 12.08
CA PRO A 270 -4.75 -9.11 13.08
C PRO A 270 -4.45 -10.50 12.50
N SER A 271 -3.29 -11.08 12.85
CA SER A 271 -3.00 -12.48 12.55
C SER A 271 -3.69 -13.40 13.56
N ASP A 272 -4.07 -14.64 13.26
CA ASP A 272 -4.20 -15.19 11.91
C ASP A 272 -5.33 -14.47 11.17
N ASP A 273 -5.11 -14.17 9.90
CA ASP A 273 -6.01 -13.34 9.09
C ASP A 273 -7.19 -14.13 8.51
N ARG A 274 -7.28 -15.44 8.75
CA ARG A 274 -8.31 -16.35 8.18
C ARG A 274 -8.96 -17.28 9.19
N TYR A 275 -8.50 -17.25 10.43
CA TYR A 275 -9.16 -17.86 11.58
C TYR A 275 -9.28 -16.84 12.71
N GLY A 276 -10.47 -16.67 13.28
CA GLY A 276 -10.73 -15.68 14.32
C GLY A 276 -11.18 -16.24 15.67
N GLY A 277 -11.25 -17.56 15.84
CA GLY A 277 -11.79 -18.17 17.06
C GLY A 277 -10.96 -17.94 18.33
N ASP A 278 -9.69 -17.60 18.18
CA ASP A 278 -8.76 -17.31 19.28
C ASP A 278 -8.65 -15.80 19.61
N ARG A 279 -9.40 -14.95 18.91
CA ARG A 279 -9.44 -13.50 19.12
C ARG A 279 -10.86 -12.93 19.00
N PRO A 280 -11.84 -13.44 19.77
CA PRO A 280 -13.21 -12.94 19.70
C PRO A 280 -13.31 -11.43 19.93
N GLY A 281 -14.26 -10.78 19.25
CA GLY A 281 -14.51 -9.33 19.33
C GLY A 281 -14.03 -8.55 18.10
N ALA A 282 -14.26 -7.24 18.09
CA ALA A 282 -14.01 -6.39 16.92
C ALA A 282 -12.52 -6.14 16.63
N ASN A 283 -11.63 -6.41 17.59
CA ASN A 283 -10.17 -6.39 17.43
C ASN A 283 -9.57 -5.02 17.02
N LEU A 284 -10.00 -3.92 17.63
CA LEU A 284 -9.40 -2.59 17.39
C LEU A 284 -7.94 -2.55 17.83
N PHE A 285 -6.99 -2.01 17.07
CA PHE A 285 -7.15 -1.17 15.87
C PHE A 285 -6.91 -1.92 14.55
N GLY A 286 -7.14 -3.23 14.50
CA GLY A 286 -7.11 -4.00 13.26
C GLY A 286 -8.03 -3.42 12.19
N ASN A 287 -7.59 -3.48 10.93
CA ASN A 287 -8.30 -2.99 9.74
C ASN A 287 -8.84 -1.56 9.89
N SER A 288 -8.07 -0.69 10.56
CA SER A 288 -8.50 0.66 10.88
C SER A 288 -7.57 1.71 10.27
N LEU A 289 -8.14 2.81 9.81
CA LEU A 289 -7.39 4.04 9.62
C LEU A 289 -7.36 4.81 10.94
N VAL A 290 -6.17 4.92 11.53
CA VAL A 290 -5.96 5.66 12.79
C VAL A 290 -5.23 6.97 12.51
N ALA A 291 -5.73 8.06 13.06
CA ALA A 291 -5.07 9.35 13.02
C ALA A 291 -4.49 9.70 14.39
N VAL A 292 -3.19 9.97 14.44
CA VAL A 292 -2.49 10.40 15.66
C VAL A 292 -1.84 11.76 15.46
N ASP A 293 -1.60 12.46 16.56
CA ASP A 293 -0.64 13.56 16.57
C ASP A 293 0.75 13.04 16.26
N ALA A 294 1.36 13.53 15.18
CA ALA A 294 2.61 13.00 14.66
C ALA A 294 3.78 13.17 15.65
N MET A 295 3.73 14.16 16.54
CA MET A 295 4.80 14.43 17.50
C MET A 295 4.68 13.61 18.78
N THR A 296 3.46 13.19 19.16
CA THR A 296 3.19 12.58 20.46
C THR A 296 2.58 11.18 20.41
N GLY A 297 2.12 10.72 19.25
CA GLY A 297 1.45 9.43 19.09
C GLY A 297 0.03 9.37 19.66
N LYS A 298 -0.49 10.49 20.21
CA LYS A 298 -1.83 10.53 20.80
C LYS A 298 -2.92 10.43 19.73
N VAL A 299 -3.88 9.53 19.94
CA VAL A 299 -5.02 9.34 19.05
C VAL A 299 -5.85 10.62 18.95
N LYS A 300 -6.17 11.00 17.71
CA LYS A 300 -7.14 12.07 17.38
C LYS A 300 -8.49 11.46 17.04
N TRP A 301 -8.50 10.43 16.18
CA TRP A 301 -9.68 9.67 15.77
C TRP A 301 -9.25 8.34 15.12
N TYR A 302 -10.17 7.40 14.98
CA TYR A 302 -10.00 6.20 14.16
C TYR A 302 -11.27 5.89 13.37
N PHE A 303 -11.13 5.14 12.28
CA PHE A 303 -12.21 4.55 11.49
C PHE A 303 -11.86 3.08 11.21
N GLN A 304 -12.68 2.15 11.70
CA GLN A 304 -12.51 0.72 11.42
C GLN A 304 -13.29 0.33 10.16
N ALA A 305 -12.60 -0.25 9.19
CA ALA A 305 -13.17 -0.62 7.89
C ALA A 305 -13.63 -2.09 7.82
N VAL A 306 -13.16 -2.93 8.74
CA VAL A 306 -13.57 -4.34 8.87
C VAL A 306 -13.66 -4.68 10.34
N HIS A 307 -14.80 -5.19 10.78
CA HIS A 307 -14.98 -5.73 12.11
C HIS A 307 -14.54 -7.20 12.11
N HIS A 308 -13.62 -7.58 12.99
CA HIS A 308 -13.16 -8.96 13.13
C HIS A 308 -12.82 -9.62 11.78
N ASP A 309 -11.71 -9.19 11.18
CA ASP A 309 -11.29 -9.69 9.87
C ASP A 309 -11.09 -11.21 9.86
N LEU A 310 -11.52 -11.88 8.79
CA LEU A 310 -11.34 -13.31 8.51
C LEU A 310 -10.92 -13.53 7.04
N TRP A 311 -10.45 -12.48 6.37
CA TRP A 311 -10.32 -12.43 4.91
C TRP A 311 -9.00 -11.86 4.41
N ASP A 312 -8.15 -11.33 5.30
CA ASP A 312 -7.01 -10.47 4.95
C ASP A 312 -7.47 -9.21 4.21
N TYR A 313 -8.46 -8.49 4.75
CA TYR A 313 -8.96 -7.25 4.14
C TYR A 313 -8.26 -6.01 4.69
N ASP A 314 -6.93 -6.01 4.58
CA ASP A 314 -6.08 -4.88 4.93
C ASP A 314 -6.48 -3.56 4.21
N LEU A 315 -5.88 -2.47 4.69
CA LEU A 315 -5.98 -1.11 4.13
C LEU A 315 -4.70 -0.66 3.40
N PRO A 316 -4.10 -1.44 2.47
CA PRO A 316 -2.75 -1.13 2.02
C PRO A 316 -2.62 0.12 1.13
N PRO A 317 -3.63 0.64 0.39
CA PRO A 317 -3.50 1.93 -0.26
C PRO A 317 -3.10 3.02 0.73
N GLN A 318 -2.06 3.78 0.38
CA GLN A 318 -1.64 4.94 1.16
C GLN A 318 -2.81 5.95 1.26
N PRO A 319 -3.16 6.45 2.46
CA PRO A 319 -4.26 7.41 2.62
C PRO A 319 -4.00 8.69 1.81
N THR A 320 -4.87 9.05 0.88
CA THR A 320 -4.66 10.23 0.01
C THR A 320 -5.44 11.43 0.52
N LEU A 321 -4.77 12.53 0.84
CA LEU A 321 -5.38 13.79 1.23
C LEU A 321 -5.98 14.50 0.02
N VAL A 322 -7.26 14.81 0.11
CA VAL A 322 -8.01 15.51 -0.94
C VAL A 322 -8.84 16.62 -0.34
N ASP A 323 -9.45 17.42 -1.20
CA ASP A 323 -10.46 18.39 -0.82
C ASP A 323 -11.77 18.01 -1.52
N VAL A 324 -12.84 17.84 -0.75
CA VAL A 324 -14.18 17.55 -1.28
C VAL A 324 -14.99 18.83 -1.29
N ILE A 325 -15.53 19.20 -2.44
CA ILE A 325 -16.50 20.28 -2.59
C ILE A 325 -17.90 19.68 -2.57
N LYS A 326 -18.63 19.89 -1.48
CA LYS A 326 -20.00 19.38 -1.29
C LYS A 326 -20.88 20.53 -0.81
N ASP A 327 -22.01 20.73 -1.48
CA ASP A 327 -22.97 21.81 -1.16
C ASP A 327 -22.31 23.21 -1.10
N GLY A 328 -21.35 23.47 -1.99
CA GLY A 328 -20.58 24.71 -2.04
C GLY A 328 -19.52 24.86 -0.95
N GLN A 329 -19.39 23.91 -0.02
CA GLN A 329 -18.41 23.92 1.05
C GLN A 329 -17.21 23.04 0.71
N LYS A 330 -16.01 23.55 1.01
CA LYS A 330 -14.76 22.82 0.92
C LYS A 330 -14.50 22.06 2.21
N ILE A 331 -14.55 20.73 2.15
CA ILE A 331 -14.30 19.82 3.26
C ILE A 331 -12.89 19.24 3.10
N PRO A 332 -11.98 19.44 4.08
CA PRO A 332 -10.69 18.77 4.07
C PRO A 332 -10.91 17.28 4.30
N ALA A 333 -10.55 16.47 3.31
CA ALA A 333 -10.92 15.07 3.25
C ALA A 333 -9.70 14.19 3.02
N LEU A 334 -9.92 12.88 3.14
CA LEU A 334 -8.98 11.87 2.67
C LEU A 334 -9.74 10.71 2.05
N ILE A 335 -9.01 9.93 1.27
CA ILE A 335 -9.48 8.69 0.64
C ILE A 335 -8.69 7.53 1.21
N GLN A 336 -9.39 6.52 1.74
CA GLN A 336 -8.82 5.24 2.11
C GLN A 336 -9.44 4.14 1.25
N GLY A 337 -8.63 3.45 0.46
CA GLY A 337 -9.03 2.22 -0.22
C GLY A 337 -8.76 0.99 0.65
N SER A 338 -9.45 -0.11 0.39
CA SER A 338 -9.22 -1.39 1.07
C SER A 338 -9.12 -2.57 0.11
N LYS A 339 -8.53 -3.67 0.58
CA LYS A 339 -8.53 -4.95 -0.16
C LYS A 339 -9.95 -5.46 -0.48
N MET A 340 -11.01 -4.97 0.17
CA MET A 340 -12.40 -5.27 -0.21
C MET A 340 -12.82 -4.68 -1.56
N GLY A 341 -12.04 -3.75 -2.13
CA GLY A 341 -12.47 -2.96 -3.29
C GLY A 341 -13.45 -1.83 -2.92
N LEU A 342 -13.47 -1.42 -1.65
CA LEU A 342 -14.25 -0.29 -1.16
C LEU A 342 -13.34 0.95 -1.01
N ILE A 343 -13.95 2.11 -1.18
CA ILE A 343 -13.32 3.42 -0.92
C ILE A 343 -14.12 4.13 0.16
N PHE A 344 -13.42 4.59 1.19
CA PHE A 344 -13.96 5.43 2.24
C PHE A 344 -13.45 6.85 2.05
N ILE A 345 -14.36 7.80 1.77
CA ILE A 345 -14.04 9.23 1.71
C ILE A 345 -14.43 9.86 3.04
N LEU A 346 -13.42 10.24 3.83
CA LEU A 346 -13.58 10.65 5.23
C LEU A 346 -13.20 12.12 5.40
N ASP A 347 -13.87 12.85 6.30
CA ASP A 347 -13.37 14.13 6.79
C ASP A 347 -12.10 13.87 7.61
N ARG A 348 -10.95 14.35 7.13
CA ARG A 348 -9.65 14.00 7.71
C ARG A 348 -9.41 14.57 9.11
N ARG A 349 -10.29 15.46 9.59
CA ARG A 349 -10.24 16.02 10.94
C ARG A 349 -10.95 15.13 11.95
N THR A 350 -11.89 14.30 11.50
CA THR A 350 -12.79 13.55 12.40
C THR A 350 -12.89 12.06 12.10
N GLY A 351 -12.45 11.60 10.93
CA GLY A 351 -12.60 10.21 10.48
C GLY A 351 -14.02 9.85 10.01
N LYS A 352 -14.96 10.81 9.98
CA LYS A 352 -16.36 10.55 9.63
C LYS A 352 -16.56 10.45 8.12
N PRO A 353 -17.33 9.47 7.61
CA PRO A 353 -17.67 9.35 6.18
C PRO A 353 -18.45 10.57 5.66
N ILE A 354 -17.98 11.16 4.56
CA ILE A 354 -18.60 12.37 3.96
C ILE A 354 -19.88 12.04 3.17
N PHE A 355 -19.93 10.86 2.56
CA PHE A 355 -21.06 10.39 1.74
C PHE A 355 -21.94 9.35 2.45
N GLY A 356 -21.74 9.17 3.75
CA GLY A 356 -22.50 8.20 4.55
C GLY A 356 -21.93 6.79 4.50
N LEU A 357 -22.34 6.01 5.50
CA LEU A 357 -21.92 4.64 5.78
C LEU A 357 -23.10 3.92 6.41
N GLU A 358 -23.23 2.63 6.14
CA GLU A 358 -24.21 1.76 6.79
C GLU A 358 -23.57 0.45 7.22
N GLU A 359 -24.07 -0.11 8.33
CA GLU A 359 -23.76 -1.46 8.76
C GLU A 359 -24.66 -2.45 7.99
N ARG A 360 -24.07 -3.39 7.25
CA ARG A 360 -24.83 -4.44 6.56
C ARG A 360 -24.58 -5.80 7.20
N PRO A 361 -25.61 -6.65 7.37
CA PRO A 361 -25.42 -8.03 7.75
C PRO A 361 -24.52 -8.78 6.76
N VAL A 362 -23.64 -9.63 7.28
CA VAL A 362 -22.74 -10.48 6.48
C VAL A 362 -22.92 -11.97 6.83
N PRO A 363 -22.54 -12.90 5.94
CA PRO A 363 -22.70 -14.33 6.18
C PRO A 363 -21.91 -14.83 7.40
N LYS A 364 -22.44 -15.86 8.07
CA LYS A 364 -21.76 -16.60 9.13
C LYS A 364 -21.22 -17.93 8.59
N GLY A 365 -20.02 -18.31 9.03
CA GLY A 365 -19.35 -19.57 8.68
C GLY A 365 -19.87 -20.77 9.48
N ASP A 366 -19.23 -21.91 9.27
CA ASP A 366 -19.52 -23.20 9.92
C ASP A 366 -18.33 -23.76 10.73
N VAL A 367 -17.24 -22.99 10.85
CA VAL A 367 -16.04 -23.39 11.57
C VAL A 367 -16.32 -23.38 13.08
N PRO A 368 -16.18 -24.50 13.79
CA PRO A 368 -16.40 -24.58 15.24
C PRO A 368 -15.53 -23.62 16.04
N GLY A 369 -16.15 -22.87 16.95
CA GLY A 369 -15.46 -21.93 17.84
C GLY A 369 -15.03 -20.61 17.18
N GLU A 370 -15.19 -20.45 15.87
CA GLU A 370 -14.90 -19.19 15.20
C GLU A 370 -15.92 -18.10 15.57
N TRP A 371 -15.43 -16.89 15.79
CA TRP A 371 -16.24 -15.72 16.06
C TRP A 371 -16.56 -15.00 14.74
N TYR A 372 -17.78 -14.46 14.61
CA TYR A 372 -18.21 -13.77 13.39
C TYR A 372 -18.88 -12.46 13.75
N SER A 373 -18.44 -11.38 13.11
CA SER A 373 -19.13 -10.09 13.25
C SER A 373 -20.53 -10.18 12.64
N PRO A 374 -21.59 -9.65 13.30
CA PRO A 374 -22.92 -9.64 12.73
C PRO A 374 -23.05 -8.71 11.51
N THR A 375 -22.25 -7.64 11.45
CA THR A 375 -22.28 -6.65 10.38
C THR A 375 -20.89 -6.23 9.95
N GLN A 376 -20.82 -5.58 8.79
CA GLN A 376 -19.64 -4.88 8.30
C GLN A 376 -20.02 -3.47 7.82
N PRO A 377 -19.10 -2.50 7.89
CA PRO A 377 -19.33 -1.14 7.42
C PRO A 377 -19.20 -1.06 5.90
N PHE A 378 -20.22 -0.52 5.23
CA PHE A 378 -20.22 -0.25 3.79
C PHE A 378 -20.40 1.24 3.51
N PRO A 379 -19.55 1.86 2.66
CA PRO A 379 -19.79 3.22 2.19
C PRO A 379 -21.05 3.25 1.32
N LEU A 380 -21.86 4.30 1.47
CA LEU A 380 -23.00 4.52 0.56
C LEU A 380 -22.53 5.00 -0.82
N LYS A 381 -21.42 5.75 -0.86
CA LYS A 381 -20.71 6.13 -2.09
C LYS A 381 -19.19 6.22 -1.86
N PRO A 382 -18.36 5.89 -2.88
CA PRO A 382 -18.75 5.20 -4.12
C PRO A 382 -19.24 3.77 -3.84
N PRO A 383 -19.95 3.11 -4.79
CA PRO A 383 -20.28 1.70 -4.65
C PRO A 383 -19.01 0.84 -4.59
N GLN A 384 -19.15 -0.44 -4.24
CA GLN A 384 -18.04 -1.39 -4.34
C GLN A 384 -17.54 -1.47 -5.77
N LEU A 385 -16.24 -1.25 -5.95
CA LEU A 385 -15.62 -1.09 -7.27
C LEU A 385 -15.00 -2.40 -7.75
N ALA A 386 -14.27 -3.11 -6.88
CA ALA A 386 -13.73 -4.42 -7.23
C ALA A 386 -14.84 -5.49 -7.20
N ARG A 387 -14.64 -6.56 -7.95
CA ARG A 387 -15.57 -7.70 -8.01
C ARG A 387 -15.70 -8.36 -6.63
N ALA A 388 -16.94 -8.51 -6.20
CA ALA A 388 -17.32 -9.05 -4.89
C ALA A 388 -18.10 -10.36 -4.95
N THR A 389 -18.50 -10.78 -6.15
CA THR A 389 -19.33 -11.96 -6.37
C THR A 389 -18.88 -12.69 -7.63
N TRP A 390 -19.21 -13.99 -7.72
CA TRP A 390 -19.22 -14.73 -8.97
C TRP A 390 -20.63 -15.29 -9.18
N LYS A 391 -21.34 -14.86 -10.21
CA LYS A 391 -22.73 -15.29 -10.48
C LYS A 391 -22.77 -16.29 -11.63
N LYS A 392 -23.90 -17.00 -11.77
CA LYS A 392 -24.07 -18.04 -12.81
C LYS A 392 -23.90 -17.48 -14.23
N ASP A 393 -24.35 -16.26 -14.47
CA ASP A 393 -24.19 -15.51 -15.72
C ASP A 393 -22.78 -14.95 -15.93
N GLU A 394 -21.93 -14.99 -14.91
CA GLU A 394 -20.52 -14.60 -14.95
C GLU A 394 -19.57 -15.80 -15.17
N ILE A 395 -20.10 -17.00 -15.45
CA ILE A 395 -19.27 -18.17 -15.76
C ILE A 395 -18.72 -18.05 -17.19
N THR A 396 -17.40 -18.18 -17.36
CA THR A 396 -16.78 -18.13 -18.70
C THR A 396 -17.05 -19.39 -19.51
N ARG A 397 -17.20 -19.20 -20.82
CA ARG A 397 -17.51 -20.25 -21.80
C ARG A 397 -16.72 -20.07 -23.10
N PHE A 398 -15.43 -19.77 -22.97
CA PHE A 398 -14.55 -19.53 -24.14
C PHE A 398 -14.45 -20.78 -25.03
N THR A 399 -14.51 -21.97 -24.44
CA THR A 399 -14.69 -23.26 -25.13
C THR A 399 -15.71 -24.11 -24.36
N PRO A 400 -16.26 -25.18 -24.96
CA PRO A 400 -17.12 -26.12 -24.25
C PRO A 400 -16.46 -26.74 -23.01
N GLU A 401 -15.17 -27.11 -23.10
CA GLU A 401 -14.42 -27.70 -21.99
C GLU A 401 -14.23 -26.71 -20.84
N GLN A 402 -13.90 -25.46 -21.15
CA GLN A 402 -13.84 -24.38 -20.16
C GLN A 402 -15.19 -24.19 -19.47
N GLY A 403 -16.26 -24.11 -20.25
CA GLY A 403 -17.61 -23.92 -19.72
C GLY A 403 -18.04 -25.03 -18.77
N ASN A 404 -17.77 -26.29 -19.13
CA ASN A 404 -18.09 -27.44 -18.30
C ASN A 404 -17.30 -27.44 -16.99
N TYR A 405 -15.99 -27.20 -17.04
CA TYR A 405 -15.15 -27.12 -15.85
C TYR A 405 -15.60 -26.00 -14.90
N CYS A 406 -15.83 -24.80 -15.45
CA CYS A 406 -16.21 -23.65 -14.65
C CYS A 406 -17.62 -23.77 -14.05
N GLU A 407 -18.55 -24.42 -14.75
CA GLU A 407 -19.85 -24.78 -14.19
C GLU A 407 -19.76 -25.77 -13.03
N GLU A 408 -18.91 -26.78 -13.16
CA GLU A 408 -18.70 -27.78 -12.11
C GLU A 408 -18.10 -27.11 -10.87
N LEU A 409 -17.08 -26.28 -11.06
CA LEU A 409 -16.49 -25.48 -9.98
C LEU A 409 -17.53 -24.59 -9.28
N PHE A 410 -18.37 -23.90 -10.06
CA PHE A 410 -19.44 -23.05 -9.52
C PHE A 410 -20.48 -23.84 -8.71
N LYS A 411 -20.82 -25.06 -9.13
CA LYS A 411 -21.80 -25.91 -8.43
C LYS A 411 -21.24 -26.47 -7.11
N ASN A 412 -19.93 -26.73 -7.06
CA ASN A 412 -19.30 -27.42 -5.95
C ASN A 412 -18.78 -26.49 -4.84
N ALA A 413 -18.54 -25.21 -5.14
CA ALA A 413 -18.01 -24.25 -4.17
C ALA A 413 -19.11 -23.32 -3.63
N GLN A 414 -19.08 -23.06 -2.32
CA GLN A 414 -19.97 -22.09 -1.69
C GLN A 414 -19.58 -20.66 -2.08
N ASN A 415 -20.58 -19.80 -2.27
CA ASN A 415 -20.37 -18.46 -2.79
C ASN A 415 -21.45 -17.52 -2.24
N ASP A 416 -21.23 -17.05 -1.02
CA ASP A 416 -22.18 -16.20 -0.28
C ASP A 416 -21.97 -14.69 -0.57
N GLY A 417 -21.10 -14.35 -1.52
CA GLY A 417 -20.78 -12.99 -1.91
C GLY A 417 -19.73 -12.31 -1.01
N PRO A 418 -19.78 -10.97 -0.86
CA PRO A 418 -18.77 -10.24 -0.09
C PRO A 418 -18.76 -10.68 1.37
N TYR A 419 -17.56 -10.76 1.96
CA TYR A 419 -17.36 -11.25 3.33
C TYR A 419 -17.88 -12.68 3.57
N ALA A 420 -17.96 -13.53 2.54
CA ALA A 420 -18.14 -14.96 2.74
C ALA A 420 -16.96 -15.50 3.58
N PRO A 421 -17.17 -15.95 4.84
CA PRO A 421 -16.11 -16.50 5.64
C PRO A 421 -15.66 -17.84 5.05
N VAL A 422 -14.39 -18.21 5.24
CA VAL A 422 -13.88 -19.48 4.74
C VAL A 422 -14.51 -20.63 5.54
N ARG A 423 -15.15 -21.59 4.86
CA ARG A 423 -15.88 -22.70 5.49
C ARG A 423 -15.08 -23.99 5.51
N LEU A 424 -15.60 -25.03 6.16
CA LEU A 424 -15.05 -26.39 6.08
C LEU A 424 -15.17 -27.02 4.68
N THR A 425 -16.01 -26.45 3.81
CA THR A 425 -16.13 -26.78 2.39
C THR A 425 -15.45 -25.72 1.51
N ASP A 426 -15.17 -26.07 0.26
CA ASP A 426 -14.66 -25.13 -0.74
C ASP A 426 -15.55 -23.88 -0.81
N THR A 427 -14.92 -22.71 -0.62
CA THR A 427 -15.56 -21.40 -0.56
C THR A 427 -14.90 -20.48 -1.55
N VAL A 428 -15.70 -19.88 -2.42
CA VAL A 428 -15.32 -18.81 -3.33
C VAL A 428 -15.21 -17.51 -2.52
N VAL A 429 -14.04 -16.89 -2.57
CA VAL A 429 -13.77 -15.61 -1.89
C VAL A 429 -13.49 -14.51 -2.91
N PHE A 430 -14.15 -13.36 -2.71
CA PHE A 430 -14.00 -12.16 -3.50
C PHE A 430 -13.95 -10.89 -2.63
N PRO A 431 -13.04 -9.95 -2.91
CA PRO A 431 -11.88 -10.11 -3.79
C PRO A 431 -11.00 -11.29 -3.32
N GLY A 432 -10.21 -11.87 -4.23
CA GLY A 432 -9.36 -13.01 -3.92
C GLY A 432 -8.27 -12.68 -2.88
N PRO A 433 -7.34 -13.61 -2.59
CA PRO A 433 -6.30 -13.42 -1.56
C PRO A 433 -5.49 -12.12 -1.69
N ASP A 434 -5.27 -11.63 -2.92
CA ASP A 434 -4.52 -10.40 -3.16
C ASP A 434 -5.35 -9.11 -2.97
N GLY A 435 -6.66 -9.24 -2.72
CA GLY A 435 -7.58 -8.11 -2.59
C GLY A 435 -7.90 -7.40 -3.91
N GLY A 436 -8.83 -6.45 -3.86
CA GLY A 436 -9.17 -5.55 -4.95
C GLY A 436 -8.17 -4.41 -5.07
N PHE A 437 -8.14 -3.50 -4.08
CA PHE A 437 -7.13 -2.44 -4.00
C PHE A 437 -5.95 -2.86 -3.13
N ASN A 438 -4.75 -2.81 -3.70
CA ASN A 438 -3.53 -3.21 -3.01
C ASN A 438 -2.59 -2.00 -2.73
N TRP A 439 -1.37 -2.26 -2.24
CA TRP A 439 -0.42 -1.25 -1.73
C TRP A 439 -0.06 -0.13 -2.71
N GLY A 440 -0.21 -0.40 -4.01
CA GLY A 440 0.06 0.58 -5.06
C GLY A 440 -0.74 1.86 -4.86
N GLY A 441 -1.99 1.77 -4.40
CA GLY A 441 -2.88 2.92 -4.16
C GLY A 441 -3.16 3.78 -5.39
N GLY A 442 -3.86 4.90 -5.18
CA GLY A 442 -4.25 5.80 -6.27
C GLY A 442 -3.46 7.10 -6.40
N SER A 443 -3.84 7.89 -7.39
CA SER A 443 -3.40 9.29 -7.57
C SER A 443 -4.60 10.22 -7.69
N TYR A 444 -4.43 11.51 -7.41
CA TYR A 444 -5.52 12.49 -7.37
C TYR A 444 -5.21 13.68 -8.29
N ASP A 445 -6.13 14.04 -9.18
CA ASP A 445 -6.05 15.29 -9.94
C ASP A 445 -6.98 16.35 -9.30
N PRO A 446 -6.44 17.35 -8.59
CA PRO A 446 -7.24 18.38 -7.95
C PRO A 446 -7.98 19.31 -8.92
N LYS A 447 -7.58 19.38 -10.19
CA LYS A 447 -8.28 20.21 -11.19
C LYS A 447 -9.56 19.54 -11.67
N LEU A 448 -9.52 18.22 -11.86
CA LEU A 448 -10.69 17.41 -12.21
C LEU A 448 -11.54 17.02 -11.00
N GLY A 449 -10.92 16.98 -9.81
CA GLY A 449 -11.52 16.38 -8.62
C GLY A 449 -11.61 14.85 -8.74
N TYR A 450 -10.72 14.22 -9.51
CA TYR A 450 -10.75 12.77 -9.80
C TYR A 450 -9.66 12.03 -9.04
N TYR A 451 -10.03 10.94 -8.37
CA TYR A 451 -9.12 9.96 -7.80
C TYR A 451 -9.03 8.74 -8.71
N PHE A 452 -7.82 8.34 -9.08
CA PHE A 452 -7.53 7.24 -9.99
C PHE A 452 -6.99 6.03 -9.23
N ILE A 453 -7.59 4.86 -9.40
CA ILE A 453 -7.15 3.63 -8.74
C ILE A 453 -7.47 2.42 -9.63
N ASN A 454 -6.59 1.41 -9.60
CA ASN A 454 -6.79 0.13 -10.27
C ASN A 454 -7.27 -0.95 -9.29
N SER A 455 -8.13 -1.87 -9.76
CA SER A 455 -8.57 -3.06 -9.01
C SER A 455 -8.05 -4.35 -9.63
N HIS A 456 -7.78 -5.32 -8.76
CA HIS A 456 -7.66 -6.72 -9.14
C HIS A 456 -8.99 -7.45 -8.92
N ASP A 457 -9.54 -8.04 -9.99
CA ASP A 457 -10.89 -8.61 -10.00
C ASP A 457 -10.89 -10.12 -10.21
N ARG A 458 -9.96 -10.83 -9.54
CA ARG A 458 -9.98 -12.30 -9.49
C ARG A 458 -10.32 -12.84 -8.12
N GLY A 459 -11.16 -13.86 -8.11
CA GLY A 459 -11.47 -14.63 -6.90
C GLY A 459 -10.54 -15.82 -6.71
N GLY A 460 -10.60 -16.39 -5.52
CA GLY A 460 -9.93 -17.63 -5.16
C GLY A 460 -10.89 -18.61 -4.52
N VAL A 461 -10.47 -19.88 -4.44
CA VAL A 461 -11.15 -20.91 -3.66
C VAL A 461 -10.30 -21.23 -2.44
N GLN A 462 -10.94 -21.21 -1.28
CA GLN A 462 -10.33 -21.48 0.03
C GLN A 462 -11.22 -22.43 0.82
N LYS A 463 -10.63 -23.14 1.77
CA LYS A 463 -11.36 -23.88 2.79
C LYS A 463 -10.59 -23.93 4.10
N MET A 464 -11.30 -24.12 5.20
CA MET A 464 -10.72 -24.42 6.49
C MET A 464 -10.54 -25.93 6.63
N VAL A 465 -9.37 -26.31 7.11
CA VAL A 465 -9.04 -27.70 7.44
C VAL A 465 -8.60 -27.77 8.89
N ALA A 466 -8.87 -28.91 9.54
CA ALA A 466 -8.38 -29.15 10.88
C ALA A 466 -6.85 -29.07 10.91
N GLN A 467 -6.32 -28.38 11.90
CA GLN A 467 -4.89 -28.27 12.09
C GLN A 467 -4.35 -29.57 12.67
N VAL A 468 -3.23 -30.06 12.12
CA VAL A 468 -2.48 -31.21 12.66
C VAL A 468 -1.16 -30.74 13.28
N PRO A 469 -0.58 -31.51 14.23
CA PRO A 469 0.74 -31.22 14.79
C PRO A 469 1.78 -30.99 13.69
N ALA A 470 2.74 -30.09 13.92
CA ALA A 470 3.71 -29.69 12.90
C ALA A 470 4.46 -30.84 12.22
N LYS A 471 4.74 -31.93 12.96
CA LYS A 471 5.42 -33.13 12.46
C LYS A 471 4.58 -33.98 11.50
N GLU A 472 3.25 -33.82 11.53
CA GLU A 472 2.28 -34.58 10.75
C GLU A 472 1.75 -33.79 9.55
N ARG A 473 2.14 -32.51 9.42
CA ARG A 473 1.70 -31.64 8.33
C ARG A 473 2.21 -32.19 6.98
N PRO A 474 1.33 -32.36 5.97
CA PRO A 474 1.75 -32.67 4.61
C PRO A 474 2.76 -31.64 4.08
N LYS A 475 3.74 -32.08 3.28
CA LYS A 475 4.69 -31.18 2.60
C LYS A 475 3.90 -30.15 1.77
N GLY A 476 4.08 -28.86 2.06
CA GLY A 476 3.36 -27.77 1.40
C GLY A 476 2.24 -27.13 2.21
N GLN A 477 1.88 -27.66 3.39
CA GLN A 477 1.12 -26.88 4.37
C GLN A 477 2.01 -25.83 5.06
N ILE A 478 1.42 -24.67 5.36
CA ILE A 478 2.13 -23.44 5.73
C ILE A 478 2.92 -23.63 7.04
N SER A 479 4.22 -23.33 6.99
CA SER A 479 5.08 -23.18 8.17
C SER A 479 4.63 -21.97 9.00
N GLY A 480 4.44 -22.14 10.31
CA GLY A 480 4.03 -21.03 11.20
C GLY A 480 2.63 -21.14 11.79
N ALA A 481 1.79 -22.10 11.34
CA ALA A 481 0.55 -22.42 12.04
C ALA A 481 0.90 -22.79 13.49
N GLY A 482 0.30 -22.08 14.46
CA GLY A 482 0.65 -22.09 15.88
C GLY A 482 0.37 -23.43 16.57
N ASP A 483 0.08 -23.40 17.86
CA ASP A 483 -0.36 -24.61 18.58
C ASP A 483 -1.78 -25.03 18.11
N PRO A 484 -2.00 -26.27 17.62
CA PRO A 484 -3.33 -26.75 17.26
C PRO A 484 -4.37 -26.67 18.40
N SER A 485 -3.94 -26.61 19.67
CA SER A 485 -4.83 -26.41 20.81
C SER A 485 -5.44 -25.01 20.86
N GLN A 486 -4.75 -24.02 20.30
CA GLN A 486 -5.16 -22.62 20.23
C GLN A 486 -5.77 -22.27 18.88
N MET A 487 -5.27 -22.90 17.81
CA MET A 487 -5.76 -22.75 16.44
C MET A 487 -6.14 -24.13 15.88
N PRO A 488 -7.36 -24.62 16.17
CA PRO A 488 -7.79 -25.95 15.72
C PRO A 488 -8.03 -26.04 14.21
N PHE A 489 -8.12 -24.90 13.51
CA PHE A 489 -8.32 -24.84 12.06
C PHE A 489 -7.33 -23.89 11.41
N ILE A 490 -6.94 -24.23 10.17
CA ILE A 490 -6.15 -23.36 9.30
C ILE A 490 -6.76 -23.27 7.92
N ARG A 491 -6.51 -22.16 7.24
CA ARG A 491 -6.92 -21.99 5.85
C ARG A 491 -6.00 -22.79 4.92
N GLN A 492 -6.62 -23.59 4.06
CA GLN A 492 -6.03 -24.14 2.85
C GLN A 492 -6.44 -23.30 1.63
N ASN A 493 -5.46 -22.76 0.90
CA ASN A 493 -5.70 -22.21 -0.43
C ASN A 493 -5.88 -23.37 -1.41
N VAL A 494 -7.09 -23.53 -1.96
CA VAL A 494 -7.38 -24.56 -2.96
C VAL A 494 -6.81 -24.11 -4.31
N GLY A 495 -6.98 -22.83 -4.66
CA GLY A 495 -6.38 -22.25 -5.85
C GLY A 495 -7.14 -21.04 -6.40
N PRO A 496 -6.67 -20.44 -7.49
CA PRO A 496 -7.41 -19.44 -8.24
C PRO A 496 -8.66 -20.04 -8.90
N ILE A 497 -9.68 -19.21 -9.17
CA ILE A 497 -10.88 -19.59 -9.93
C ILE A 497 -10.53 -19.62 -11.44
N THR A 498 -9.70 -20.57 -11.83
CA THR A 498 -9.19 -20.76 -13.21
C THR A 498 -9.21 -22.23 -13.59
N ASN A 499 -9.44 -22.53 -14.88
CA ASN A 499 -9.26 -23.88 -15.39
C ASN A 499 -7.76 -24.23 -15.43
N PRO A 500 -7.30 -25.28 -14.72
CA PRO A 500 -5.88 -25.62 -14.64
C PRO A 500 -5.29 -26.08 -15.98
N ALA A 501 -6.10 -26.55 -16.92
CA ALA A 501 -5.62 -26.97 -18.24
C ALA A 501 -5.25 -25.79 -19.15
N THR A 502 -5.96 -24.67 -19.03
CA THR A 502 -5.79 -23.48 -19.89
C THR A 502 -5.15 -22.30 -19.16
N GLY A 503 -5.25 -22.26 -17.83
CA GLY A 503 -4.95 -21.09 -17.00
C GLY A 503 -5.99 -19.97 -17.12
N TRP A 504 -7.09 -20.17 -17.86
CA TRP A 504 -8.09 -19.13 -18.07
C TRP A 504 -9.07 -19.02 -16.88
N PRO A 505 -9.43 -17.80 -16.45
CA PRO A 505 -10.36 -17.59 -15.35
C PRO A 505 -11.76 -18.14 -15.66
N CYS A 506 -12.41 -18.65 -14.61
CA CYS A 506 -13.79 -19.12 -14.65
C CYS A 506 -14.83 -18.03 -14.39
N GLN A 507 -14.39 -16.85 -13.95
CA GLN A 507 -15.19 -15.62 -13.89
C GLN A 507 -15.03 -14.80 -15.18
N SER A 508 -16.10 -14.18 -15.68
CA SER A 508 -16.09 -13.34 -16.88
C SER A 508 -15.12 -12.16 -16.74
N PRO A 509 -14.49 -11.67 -17.82
CA PRO A 509 -13.72 -10.42 -17.76
C PRO A 509 -14.63 -9.19 -17.51
N PRO A 510 -14.08 -8.04 -17.08
CA PRO A 510 -12.65 -7.79 -16.84
C PRO A 510 -12.13 -8.40 -15.53
N TRP A 511 -10.84 -8.75 -15.50
CA TRP A 511 -10.10 -9.24 -14.33
C TRP A 511 -9.18 -8.21 -13.68
N GLY A 512 -9.14 -7.03 -14.28
CA GLY A 512 -8.47 -5.86 -13.78
C GLY A 512 -9.08 -4.65 -14.44
N GLU A 513 -9.27 -3.60 -13.64
CA GLU A 513 -9.87 -2.35 -14.10
C GLU A 513 -9.11 -1.14 -13.57
N LEU A 514 -9.30 0.00 -14.22
CA LEU A 514 -8.84 1.30 -13.81
C LEU A 514 -10.03 2.25 -13.73
N PHE A 515 -10.16 2.95 -12.61
CA PHE A 515 -11.28 3.85 -12.33
C PHE A 515 -10.80 5.29 -12.19
N ALA A 516 -11.67 6.23 -12.54
CA ALA A 516 -11.68 7.56 -11.97
C ALA A 516 -12.95 7.75 -11.13
N ILE A 517 -12.77 8.18 -9.89
CA ILE A 517 -13.87 8.56 -8.98
C ILE A 517 -13.86 10.07 -8.82
N ASN A 518 -14.97 10.73 -9.11
CA ASN A 518 -15.16 12.13 -8.77
C ASN A 518 -15.35 12.25 -7.25
N VAL A 519 -14.39 12.85 -6.55
CA VAL A 519 -14.37 12.91 -5.08
C VAL A 519 -15.46 13.82 -4.52
N ASN A 520 -16.00 14.73 -5.33
CA ASN A 520 -17.03 15.69 -4.93
C ASN A 520 -18.43 15.06 -4.93
N THR A 521 -18.67 14.09 -5.81
CA THR A 521 -19.96 13.37 -5.91
C THR A 521 -19.89 11.93 -5.38
N ALA A 522 -18.67 11.41 -5.22
CA ALA A 522 -18.35 10.00 -4.97
C ALA A 522 -18.90 9.06 -6.05
N GLU A 523 -18.94 9.51 -7.30
CA GLU A 523 -19.40 8.74 -8.45
C GLU A 523 -18.24 8.34 -9.35
N VAL A 524 -18.37 7.19 -10.01
CA VAL A 524 -17.42 6.73 -11.01
C VAL A 524 -17.56 7.62 -12.25
N ALA A 525 -16.54 8.44 -12.52
CA ALA A 525 -16.48 9.30 -13.69
C ALA A 525 -16.20 8.50 -14.97
N TRP A 526 -15.31 7.51 -14.87
CA TRP A 526 -15.08 6.50 -15.90
C TRP A 526 -14.46 5.24 -15.28
N ARG A 527 -14.64 4.10 -15.96
CA ARG A 527 -13.97 2.83 -15.67
C ARG A 527 -13.59 2.14 -16.98
N ILE A 528 -12.43 1.52 -17.03
CA ILE A 528 -11.93 0.79 -18.20
C ILE A 528 -11.27 -0.53 -17.77
N PRO A 529 -11.30 -1.58 -18.61
CA PRO A 529 -10.43 -2.75 -18.42
C PRO A 529 -8.96 -2.32 -18.38
N PHE A 530 -8.18 -2.93 -17.50
CA PHE A 530 -6.77 -2.61 -17.31
C PHE A 530 -5.90 -3.86 -17.40
N GLY A 531 -4.98 -3.84 -18.36
CA GLY A 531 -4.20 -5.01 -18.78
C GLY A 531 -4.94 -5.90 -19.77
N ARG A 532 -4.24 -6.91 -20.30
CA ARG A 532 -4.82 -7.86 -21.27
C ARG A 532 -4.26 -9.27 -21.14
N VAL A 533 -5.07 -10.26 -21.51
CA VAL A 533 -4.67 -11.67 -21.59
C VAL A 533 -4.48 -12.03 -23.07
N GLU A 534 -3.24 -11.94 -23.56
CA GLU A 534 -2.92 -12.11 -24.99
C GLU A 534 -3.37 -13.48 -25.56
N SER A 535 -3.42 -14.54 -24.74
CA SER A 535 -3.91 -15.85 -25.19
C SER A 535 -5.40 -15.87 -25.51
N LEU A 536 -6.19 -14.99 -24.87
CA LEU A 536 -7.63 -14.87 -25.08
C LEU A 536 -7.98 -13.90 -26.22
N GLU A 537 -7.21 -12.83 -26.40
CA GLU A 537 -7.38 -11.94 -27.54
C GLU A 537 -7.18 -12.68 -28.88
N LYS A 538 -6.28 -13.67 -28.91
CA LYS A 538 -6.05 -14.55 -30.08
C LYS A 538 -7.29 -15.35 -30.51
N ILE A 539 -8.25 -15.56 -29.61
CA ILE A 539 -9.52 -16.23 -29.90
C ILE A 539 -10.71 -15.25 -29.92
N GLY A 540 -10.44 -13.94 -30.00
CA GLY A 540 -11.46 -12.89 -30.13
C GLY A 540 -12.06 -12.39 -28.82
N VAL A 541 -11.53 -12.80 -27.66
CA VAL A 541 -11.97 -12.29 -26.35
C VAL A 541 -11.14 -11.06 -25.99
N MET A 542 -11.72 -9.88 -26.20
CA MET A 542 -11.09 -8.58 -25.95
C MET A 542 -11.47 -8.01 -24.58
N ASN A 543 -10.86 -6.89 -24.19
CA ASN A 543 -11.23 -6.14 -22.98
C ASN A 543 -11.13 -6.98 -21.70
N THR A 544 -10.15 -7.88 -21.65
CA THR A 544 -10.08 -8.89 -20.60
C THR A 544 -9.72 -8.34 -19.24
N GLY A 545 -9.04 -7.18 -19.19
CA GLY A 545 -8.23 -6.83 -18.04
C GLY A 545 -7.15 -7.89 -17.77
N SER A 546 -6.32 -7.68 -16.77
CA SER A 546 -5.39 -8.71 -16.30
C SER A 546 -5.02 -8.51 -14.82
N TYR A 547 -4.18 -9.41 -14.29
CA TYR A 547 -3.68 -9.21 -12.93
C TYR A 547 -2.92 -7.89 -12.86
N ASN A 548 -3.16 -7.12 -11.82
CA ASN A 548 -2.49 -5.85 -11.65
C ASN A 548 -2.19 -5.55 -10.17
N ILE A 549 -0.99 -5.04 -9.93
CA ILE A 549 -0.52 -4.60 -8.62
C ILE A 549 0.51 -3.48 -8.82
N GLY A 550 0.39 -2.43 -8.02
CA GLY A 550 1.06 -1.15 -8.27
C GLY A 550 0.01 -0.04 -8.44
N GLY A 551 0.45 1.17 -8.71
CA GLY A 551 -0.37 2.37 -8.70
C GLY A 551 0.07 3.38 -9.74
N SER A 552 -0.62 4.51 -9.78
CA SER A 552 -0.50 5.52 -10.84
C SER A 552 0.13 6.84 -10.38
N VAL A 553 0.52 7.66 -11.35
CA VAL A 553 0.82 9.10 -11.18
C VAL A 553 -0.05 9.93 -12.14
N ALA A 554 -0.65 10.99 -11.62
CA ALA A 554 -1.39 11.97 -12.40
C ALA A 554 -0.54 13.23 -12.65
N THR A 555 -0.76 13.91 -13.79
CA THR A 555 -0.05 15.14 -14.14
C THR A 555 -1.00 16.30 -14.40
N ALA A 556 -0.53 17.53 -14.20
CA ALA A 556 -1.29 18.74 -14.46
C ALA A 556 -1.61 19.02 -15.93
N SER A 557 -0.97 18.27 -16.85
CA SER A 557 -1.30 18.26 -18.27
C SER A 557 -2.50 17.39 -18.63
N GLY A 558 -3.04 16.62 -17.68
CA GLY A 558 -4.18 15.73 -17.92
C GLY A 558 -3.78 14.32 -18.36
N LEU A 559 -2.62 13.82 -17.90
CA LEU A 559 -2.19 12.44 -18.12
C LEU A 559 -2.19 11.62 -16.83
N LEU A 560 -2.36 10.31 -17.01
CA LEU A 560 -2.25 9.29 -15.98
C LEU A 560 -1.27 8.21 -16.47
N PHE A 561 -0.13 8.04 -15.79
CA PHE A 561 0.83 6.98 -16.11
C PHE A 561 0.71 5.81 -15.13
N ILE A 562 0.71 4.58 -15.64
CA ILE A 562 0.60 3.36 -14.83
C ILE A 562 1.15 2.11 -15.56
N GLY A 563 1.89 1.24 -14.86
CA GLY A 563 2.49 0.02 -15.42
C GLY A 563 2.10 -1.30 -14.76
N ALA A 564 1.22 -1.24 -13.76
CA ALA A 564 0.93 -2.28 -12.75
C ALA A 564 0.47 -3.66 -13.26
N THR A 565 0.35 -3.90 -14.56
CA THR A 565 -0.23 -5.11 -15.15
C THR A 565 0.80 -6.21 -15.41
N ASP A 566 0.36 -7.47 -15.29
CA ASP A 566 1.17 -8.67 -15.59
C ASP A 566 1.44 -8.88 -17.10
N ASP A 567 0.82 -8.07 -17.95
CA ASP A 567 1.08 -8.04 -19.41
C ASP A 567 2.31 -7.21 -19.80
N GLN A 568 3.03 -6.68 -18.79
CA GLN A 568 4.31 -5.98 -18.92
C GLN A 568 4.21 -4.70 -19.76
N ARG A 569 3.12 -3.94 -19.64
CA ARG A 569 2.96 -2.68 -20.37
C ARG A 569 2.97 -1.47 -19.45
N PHE A 570 3.60 -0.41 -19.93
CA PHE A 570 3.52 0.92 -19.31
C PHE A 570 2.61 1.79 -20.16
N HIS A 571 1.59 2.38 -19.54
CA HIS A 571 0.51 3.08 -20.23
C HIS A 571 0.49 4.56 -19.83
N ALA A 572 0.04 5.40 -20.76
CA ALA A 572 -0.41 6.76 -20.50
C ALA A 572 -1.86 6.93 -20.98
N TYR A 573 -2.74 7.29 -20.04
CA TYR A 573 -4.15 7.57 -20.31
C TYR A 573 -4.43 9.07 -20.20
N GLU A 574 -5.42 9.56 -20.94
CA GLU A 574 -6.03 10.87 -20.70
C GLU A 574 -6.83 10.82 -19.39
N SER A 575 -6.45 11.64 -18.41
CA SER A 575 -7.01 11.56 -17.04
C SER A 575 -8.52 11.86 -17.00
N LYS A 576 -9.02 12.68 -17.94
CA LYS A 576 -10.43 13.10 -17.97
C LYS A 576 -11.40 11.97 -18.36
N ASN A 577 -10.99 11.03 -19.21
CA ASN A 577 -11.91 10.07 -19.83
C ASN A 577 -11.36 8.64 -19.95
N GLY A 578 -10.14 8.37 -19.50
CA GLY A 578 -9.54 7.03 -19.55
C GLY A 578 -9.10 6.59 -20.95
N LYS A 579 -9.02 7.49 -21.94
CA LYS A 579 -8.54 7.15 -23.28
C LYS A 579 -7.05 6.81 -23.24
N LEU A 580 -6.68 5.63 -23.73
CA LEU A 580 -5.27 5.26 -23.92
C LEU A 580 -4.64 6.13 -25.01
N LEU A 581 -3.52 6.78 -24.69
CA LEU A 581 -2.81 7.68 -25.61
C LEU A 581 -1.42 7.17 -26.00
N TRP A 582 -0.79 6.40 -25.12
CA TRP A 582 0.52 5.81 -25.36
C TRP A 582 0.66 4.53 -24.53
N GLU A 583 1.34 3.54 -25.10
CA GLU A 583 1.79 2.37 -24.37
C GLU A 583 3.14 1.88 -24.90
N THR A 584 3.89 1.19 -24.05
CA THR A 584 5.11 0.48 -24.45
C THR A 584 5.25 -0.81 -23.64
N LYS A 585 5.93 -1.81 -24.22
CA LYS A 585 6.30 -3.02 -23.48
C LYS A 585 7.52 -2.74 -22.60
N LEU A 586 7.41 -3.11 -21.34
CA LEU A 586 8.48 -3.12 -20.36
C LEU A 586 9.29 -4.42 -20.47
N PRO A 587 10.54 -4.44 -19.99
CA PRO A 587 11.35 -5.67 -19.96
C PRO A 587 10.81 -6.74 -18.99
N ALA A 588 9.96 -6.33 -18.04
CA ALA A 588 9.34 -7.18 -17.03
C ALA A 588 8.09 -6.50 -16.46
N ASN A 589 7.43 -7.12 -15.47
CA ASN A 589 6.21 -6.56 -14.86
C ASN A 589 6.51 -5.25 -14.13
N GLY A 590 5.77 -4.19 -14.47
CA GLY A 590 5.90 -2.83 -13.91
C GLY A 590 5.11 -2.65 -12.62
N TYR A 591 5.36 -3.48 -11.61
CA TYR A 591 4.57 -3.47 -10.36
C TYR A 591 4.92 -2.35 -9.39
N ALA A 592 5.92 -1.50 -9.69
CA ALA A 592 6.21 -0.30 -8.92
C ALA A 592 5.26 0.86 -9.27
N ASN A 593 5.17 1.85 -8.39
CA ASN A 593 4.54 3.12 -8.78
C ASN A 593 5.53 3.92 -9.65
N PRO A 594 5.09 4.46 -10.80
CA PRO A 594 5.90 5.38 -11.58
C PRO A 594 6.03 6.73 -10.87
N ILE A 595 7.10 7.46 -11.20
CA ILE A 595 7.29 8.85 -10.81
C ILE A 595 7.55 9.72 -12.04
N THR A 596 7.42 11.03 -11.90
CA THR A 596 7.85 11.98 -12.92
C THR A 596 8.58 13.16 -12.27
N TYR A 597 9.59 13.68 -12.97
CA TYR A 597 10.40 14.82 -12.52
C TYR A 597 10.89 15.64 -13.72
N LEU A 598 11.42 16.84 -13.44
CA LEU A 598 12.13 17.65 -14.43
C LEU A 598 13.64 17.49 -14.22
N GLY A 599 14.36 17.08 -15.26
CA GLY A 599 15.81 17.04 -15.24
C GLY A 599 16.45 18.43 -15.31
N LYS A 600 17.74 18.50 -14.99
CA LYS A 600 18.58 19.69 -15.15
C LYS A 600 18.67 20.18 -16.59
N ASP A 601 18.46 19.29 -17.54
CA ASP A 601 18.39 19.59 -18.97
C ASP A 601 17.06 20.27 -19.38
N GLY A 602 16.15 20.49 -18.43
CA GLY A 602 14.84 21.08 -18.67
C GLY A 602 13.84 20.13 -19.33
N LYS A 603 14.14 18.83 -19.40
CA LYS A 603 13.23 17.81 -19.92
C LYS A 603 12.48 17.10 -18.80
N GLN A 604 11.22 16.81 -19.04
CA GLN A 604 10.40 16.00 -18.14
C GLN A 604 10.65 14.52 -18.44
N TYR A 605 10.86 13.76 -17.36
CA TYR A 605 11.04 12.32 -17.40
C TYR A 605 9.90 11.63 -16.67
N VAL A 606 9.54 10.43 -17.14
CA VAL A 606 8.66 9.49 -16.43
C VAL A 606 9.45 8.20 -16.23
N VAL A 607 9.53 7.72 -15.00
CA VAL A 607 10.38 6.59 -14.60
C VAL A 607 9.57 5.53 -13.88
N ILE A 608 9.85 4.26 -14.17
CA ILE A 608 9.25 3.12 -13.50
C ILE A 608 10.27 2.01 -13.27
N VAL A 609 10.13 1.30 -12.15
CA VAL A 609 10.86 0.05 -11.88
C VAL A 609 10.03 -1.13 -12.38
N ALA A 610 10.62 -1.93 -13.26
CA ALA A 610 10.07 -3.15 -13.81
C ALA A 610 10.96 -4.33 -13.39
N GLN A 611 10.59 -4.97 -12.27
CA GLN A 611 11.41 -5.99 -11.60
C GLN A 611 12.87 -5.55 -11.41
N GLU A 612 13.80 -6.15 -12.15
CA GLU A 612 15.24 -5.89 -12.05
C GLU A 612 15.74 -4.73 -12.94
N THR A 613 14.87 -4.04 -13.67
CA THR A 613 15.23 -2.92 -14.54
C THR A 613 14.51 -1.62 -14.15
N VAL A 614 15.22 -0.51 -14.08
CA VAL A 614 14.63 0.84 -14.01
C VAL A 614 14.65 1.45 -15.39
N VAL A 615 13.53 1.99 -15.87
CA VAL A 615 13.41 2.56 -17.22
C VAL A 615 12.85 3.97 -17.14
N ALA A 616 13.44 4.89 -17.91
CA ALA A 616 13.00 6.28 -18.01
C ALA A 616 12.59 6.63 -19.44
N TYR A 617 11.54 7.43 -19.56
CA TYR A 617 11.02 7.94 -20.82
C TYR A 617 10.96 9.45 -20.82
N ARG A 618 11.18 10.07 -21.97
CA ARG A 618 11.06 11.53 -22.18
C ARG A 618 10.64 11.84 -23.61
N LEU A 619 10.27 13.10 -23.87
CA LEU A 619 10.15 13.60 -25.24
C LEU A 619 11.54 13.68 -25.91
N PRO A 620 11.66 13.50 -27.24
CA PRO A 620 12.92 13.48 -27.98
C PRO A 620 13.88 14.66 -27.72
#